data_AF-A0AAV4QSW3-F1
#
_entry.id   AF-A0AAV4QSW3-F1
#
_cell.length_a   1.000
_cell.length_b   1.000
_cell.length_c   1.000
_cell.angle_alpha   90.00
_cell.angle_beta   90.00
_cell.angle_gamma   90.00
#
_symmetry.space_group_name_H-M   'P 1'
#
loop_
_entity.id
_entity.type
_entity.pdbx_description
1 polymer ?
#
loop_
_entity_poly.entity_id
_entity_poly.type
_entity_poly.pdbx_seq_one_letter_code
_entity_poly.pdbx_strand_id
1 'polypeptide(L)'
;MGTDILQRGDGLTIFPPNECRDIMSKIAGKQLPDNFGDYYICAGVPDGSRDACIGDSGGPLLHEDYDGMWSLVGVVSFGYKCAEPGVPGTYSRISYYIPWIIKTLETPDSVKEQPFLFISIYLYYFLVNEFCLKTLNFWMFLNQ
;
A
#
# COMPACT_ATOMS: atom_id res chain seq x y z
N MET A 1 13.05 0.85 20.13
CA MET A 1 11.85 1.59 20.59
C MET A 1 11.28 2.27 19.37
N GLY A 2 9.99 2.07 19.09
CA GLY A 2 9.30 2.80 18.03
C GLY A 2 8.91 4.21 18.48
N THR A 3 8.53 5.06 17.53
CA THR A 3 8.03 6.42 17.77
C THR A 3 6.59 6.53 17.29
N ASP A 4 5.78 7.38 17.92
CA ASP A 4 4.38 7.64 17.50
C ASP A 4 4.27 8.64 16.34
N ILE A 5 5.41 9.09 15.80
CA ILE A 5 5.50 9.98 14.64
C ILE A 5 6.01 9.16 13.45
N LEU A 6 5.37 9.31 12.30
CA LEU A 6 5.79 8.67 11.05
C LEU A 6 7.24 9.02 10.72
N GLN A 7 8.05 7.99 10.49
CA GLN A 7 9.47 8.12 10.11
C GLN A 7 9.68 7.69 8.65
N ARG A 8 10.79 8.12 8.06
CA ARG A 8 11.22 7.77 6.71
C ARG A 8 12.72 7.42 6.69
N GLY A 9 13.07 6.36 5.98
CA GLY A 9 14.45 5.96 5.71
C GLY A 9 14.78 6.09 4.23
N ASP A 10 15.71 6.98 3.89
CA ASP A 10 16.18 7.17 2.52
C ASP A 10 17.50 6.41 2.25
N GLY A 11 17.92 6.35 0.99
CA GLY A 11 19.25 5.86 0.61
C GLY A 11 19.46 4.35 0.78
N LEU A 12 18.40 3.56 0.66
CA LEU A 12 18.48 2.10 0.66
C LEU A 12 19.07 1.61 -0.68
N THR A 13 20.01 0.66 -0.62
CA THR A 13 20.55 -0.02 -1.79
C THR A 13 19.69 -1.23 -2.12
N ILE A 14 19.33 -1.40 -3.39
CA ILE A 14 18.66 -2.61 -3.87
C ILE A 14 19.70 -3.70 -4.08
N PHE A 15 19.50 -4.85 -3.45
CA PHE A 15 20.40 -6.00 -3.57
C PHE A 15 20.05 -6.82 -4.82
N PRO A 16 21.06 -7.33 -5.56
CA PRO A 16 20.82 -8.26 -6.66
C PRO A 16 20.01 -9.48 -6.20
N PRO A 17 19.10 -10.02 -7.04
CA PRO A 17 18.20 -11.10 -6.63
C PRO A 17 18.91 -12.35 -6.09
N ASN A 18 19.97 -12.78 -6.77
CA ASN A 18 20.76 -13.96 -6.37
C ASN A 18 21.49 -13.71 -5.05
N GLU A 19 22.09 -12.52 -4.89
CA GLU A 19 22.79 -12.15 -3.67
C GLU A 19 21.84 -12.11 -2.48
N CYS A 20 20.65 -11.52 -2.64
CA CYS A 20 19.66 -11.53 -1.58
C CYS A 20 19.22 -12.95 -1.21
N ARG A 21 18.88 -13.79 -2.21
CA ARG A 21 18.51 -15.20 -1.96
C ARG A 21 19.60 -15.91 -1.15
N ASP A 22 20.86 -15.70 -1.51
CA ASP A 22 21.98 -16.37 -0.87
C ASP A 22 22.19 -15.90 0.58
N ILE A 23 22.08 -14.59 0.84
CA ILE A 23 22.13 -14.03 2.20
C ILE A 23 20.96 -14.58 3.04
N MET A 24 19.73 -14.52 2.53
CA MET A 24 18.54 -14.96 3.25
C MET A 24 18.51 -16.47 3.47
N SER A 25 19.05 -17.27 2.54
CA SER A 25 19.18 -18.73 2.70
C SER A 25 20.14 -19.10 3.84
N LYS A 26 21.27 -18.39 3.94
CA LYS A 26 22.24 -18.58 5.04
C LYS A 26 21.60 -18.29 6.39
N ILE A 27 20.84 -17.20 6.49
CA ILE A 27 20.15 -16.80 7.73
C ILE A 27 19.05 -17.79 8.11
N ALA A 28 18.25 -18.21 7.13
CA ALA A 28 17.15 -19.15 7.36
C ALA A 28 17.63 -20.57 7.69
N GLY A 29 18.92 -20.87 7.54
CA GLY A 29 19.48 -22.21 7.70
C GLY A 29 18.92 -23.22 6.68
N LYS A 30 18.36 -22.73 5.57
CA LYS A 30 17.77 -23.55 4.50
C LYS A 30 17.91 -22.87 3.15
N GLN A 31 18.04 -23.67 2.09
CA GLN A 31 18.06 -23.15 0.73
C GLN A 31 16.70 -22.58 0.36
N LEU A 32 16.66 -21.30 -0.02
CA LEU A 32 15.47 -20.69 -0.60
C LEU A 32 15.33 -21.05 -2.08
N PRO A 33 14.09 -21.01 -2.63
CA PRO A 33 13.84 -21.31 -4.03
C PRO A 33 14.66 -20.44 -4.99
N ASP A 34 15.02 -20.98 -6.16
CA ASP A 34 15.78 -20.23 -7.16
C ASP A 34 15.04 -19.00 -7.69
N ASN A 35 13.71 -19.08 -7.74
CA ASN A 35 12.83 -17.99 -8.14
C ASN A 35 12.52 -16.99 -7.01
N PHE A 36 13.23 -17.04 -5.86
CA PHE A 36 13.02 -16.12 -4.74
C PHE A 36 13.02 -14.65 -5.18
N GLY A 37 13.95 -14.32 -6.08
CA GLY A 37 14.10 -12.98 -6.66
C GLY A 37 12.93 -12.51 -7.50
N ASP A 38 12.07 -13.42 -7.98
CA ASP A 38 10.95 -13.08 -8.84
C ASP A 38 9.84 -12.41 -8.03
N TYR A 39 9.60 -12.86 -6.80
CA TYR A 39 8.51 -12.38 -5.94
C TYR A 39 8.98 -11.58 -4.72
N TYR A 40 10.29 -11.57 -4.44
CA TYR A 40 10.90 -10.68 -3.45
C TYR A 40 11.94 -9.73 -4.06
N ILE A 41 12.06 -8.56 -3.45
CA ILE A 41 13.10 -7.57 -3.66
C ILE A 41 13.71 -7.24 -2.30
N CYS A 42 15.01 -7.03 -2.24
CA CYS A 42 15.70 -6.77 -0.97
C CYS A 42 16.37 -5.42 -1.00
N ALA A 43 16.26 -4.70 0.10
CA ALA A 43 16.80 -3.36 0.23
C ALA A 43 17.38 -3.15 1.62
N GLY A 44 18.45 -2.38 1.72
CA GLY A 44 19.11 -2.08 2.98
C GLY A 44 20.32 -1.20 2.77
N VAL A 45 20.91 -0.70 3.86
CA VAL A 45 22.24 -0.07 3.80
C VAL A 45 23.28 -1.12 4.19
N PRO A 46 24.34 -1.35 3.39
CA PRO A 46 25.31 -2.42 3.65
C PRO A 46 25.95 -2.38 5.05
N ASP A 47 26.06 -1.19 5.65
CA ASP A 47 26.64 -0.99 6.99
C ASP A 47 25.65 -1.21 8.15
N GLY A 48 24.36 -1.47 7.87
CA GLY A 48 23.34 -1.62 8.90
C GLY A 48 22.92 -0.31 9.57
N SER A 49 23.14 0.85 8.94
CA SER A 49 22.72 2.14 9.50
C SER A 49 21.20 2.35 9.44
N ARG A 50 20.52 1.77 8.46
CA ARG A 50 19.07 1.93 8.22
C ARG A 50 18.47 0.66 7.62
N ASP A 51 17.25 0.34 8.07
CA ASP A 51 16.45 -0.79 7.62
C ASP A 51 14.99 -0.59 8.03
N ALA A 52 14.07 -1.32 7.39
CA ALA A 52 12.72 -1.48 7.92
C ALA A 52 12.77 -2.40 9.15
N CYS A 53 11.96 -2.11 10.17
CA CYS A 53 12.00 -2.81 11.44
C CYS A 53 10.62 -3.31 11.87
N ILE A 54 10.54 -3.83 13.10
CA ILE A 54 9.30 -4.24 13.74
C ILE A 54 8.35 -3.04 13.79
N GLY A 55 7.17 -3.20 13.20
CA GLY A 55 6.16 -2.15 13.09
C GLY A 55 6.02 -1.57 11.69
N ASP A 56 7.02 -1.78 10.81
CA ASP A 56 6.98 -1.29 9.43
C ASP A 56 6.34 -2.27 8.46
N SER A 57 5.88 -3.44 8.92
CA SER A 57 5.24 -4.47 8.08
C SER A 57 4.08 -3.90 7.27
N GLY A 58 4.09 -4.13 5.96
CA GLY A 58 3.12 -3.54 5.03
C GLY A 58 3.47 -2.12 4.55
N GLY A 59 4.52 -1.50 5.11
CA GLY A 59 5.00 -0.19 4.70
C GLY A 59 5.57 -0.17 3.28
N PRO A 60 5.55 1.00 2.60
CA PRO A 60 5.99 1.11 1.22
C PRO A 60 7.51 1.24 1.09
N LEU A 61 8.08 0.50 0.13
CA LEU A 61 9.40 0.80 -0.44
C LEU A 61 9.19 1.57 -1.74
N LEU A 62 9.59 2.84 -1.75
CA LEU A 62 9.40 3.74 -2.87
C LEU A 62 10.73 3.98 -3.61
N HIS A 63 10.66 4.10 -4.93
CA HIS A 63 11.78 4.49 -5.78
C HIS A 63 11.41 5.76 -6.54
N GLU A 64 12.28 6.77 -6.49
CA GLU A 64 12.19 7.98 -7.30
C GLU A 64 12.98 7.77 -8.59
N ASP A 65 12.32 7.97 -9.73
CA ASP A 65 12.99 7.95 -11.02
C ASP A 65 13.69 9.29 -11.33
N TYR A 66 14.34 9.37 -12.49
CA TYR A 66 15.06 10.58 -12.92
C TYR A 66 14.15 11.79 -13.13
N ASP A 67 12.84 11.58 -13.33
CA ASP A 67 11.84 12.62 -13.54
C ASP A 67 11.18 13.08 -12.22
N GLY A 68 11.61 12.51 -11.08
CA GLY A 68 11.07 12.81 -9.75
C GLY A 68 9.75 12.11 -9.43
N MET A 69 9.36 11.10 -10.23
CA MET A 69 8.15 10.33 -9.97
C MET A 69 8.45 9.18 -9.01
N TRP A 70 7.62 9.10 -7.97
CA TRP A 70 7.71 8.05 -6.96
C TRP A 70 6.87 6.84 -7.35
N SER A 71 7.52 5.69 -7.48
CA SER A 71 6.90 4.40 -7.76
C SER A 71 7.00 3.46 -6.56
N LEU A 72 5.92 2.75 -6.24
CA LEU A 72 5.94 1.68 -5.25
C LEU A 72 6.61 0.43 -5.85
N VAL A 73 7.81 0.11 -5.38
CA VAL A 73 8.60 -1.03 -5.89
C VAL A 73 8.57 -2.24 -4.98
N GLY A 74 8.28 -2.04 -3.68
CA GLY A 74 8.18 -3.12 -2.71
C GLY A 74 7.25 -2.81 -1.55
N VAL A 75 6.88 -3.86 -0.82
CA VAL A 75 6.12 -3.77 0.45
C VAL A 75 6.88 -4.53 1.52
N VAL A 76 7.14 -3.89 2.67
CA VAL A 76 7.88 -4.51 3.78
C VAL A 76 7.22 -5.83 4.17
N SER A 77 7.99 -6.92 4.12
CA SER A 77 7.49 -8.27 4.39
C SER A 77 8.14 -8.86 5.63
N PHE A 78 9.43 -9.15 5.58
CA PHE A 78 10.18 -9.73 6.69
C PHE A 78 11.66 -9.39 6.60
N GLY A 79 12.40 -9.65 7.68
CA GLY A 79 13.83 -9.40 7.76
C GLY A 79 14.46 -10.18 8.91
N TYR A 80 15.77 -10.07 9.08
CA TYR A 80 16.50 -10.66 10.18
C TYR A 80 17.11 -9.57 11.04
N LYS A 81 16.58 -9.44 12.27
CA LYS A 81 16.83 -8.29 13.14
C LYS A 81 16.58 -6.97 12.39
N CYS A 82 16.77 -5.85 13.07
CA CYS A 82 16.67 -4.55 12.41
C CYS A 82 18.07 -4.03 12.16
N ALA A 83 18.34 -3.66 10.91
CA ALA A 83 19.58 -2.97 10.52
C ALA A 83 20.85 -3.78 10.88
N GLU A 84 20.79 -5.10 10.70
CA GLU A 84 21.96 -5.95 10.86
C GLU A 84 22.93 -5.72 9.67
N PRO A 85 24.21 -5.39 9.92
CA PRO A 85 25.16 -5.12 8.84
C PRO A 85 25.28 -6.27 7.85
N GLY A 86 25.24 -5.95 6.55
CA GLY A 86 25.30 -6.93 5.47
C GLY A 86 24.04 -7.78 5.29
N VAL A 87 22.96 -7.52 6.04
CA VAL A 87 21.68 -8.24 5.92
C VAL A 87 20.59 -7.28 5.47
N PRO A 88 20.05 -7.43 4.24
CA PRO A 88 18.98 -6.57 3.77
C PRO A 88 17.61 -6.97 4.33
N GLY A 89 16.70 -6.01 4.44
CA GLY A 89 15.27 -6.26 4.59
C GLY A 89 14.69 -6.88 3.32
N THR A 90 13.68 -7.75 3.48
CA THR A 90 12.98 -8.39 2.37
C THR A 90 11.58 -7.80 2.17
N TYR A 91 11.29 -7.43 0.93
CA TYR A 91 10.07 -6.76 0.52
C TYR A 91 9.39 -7.58 -0.59
N SER A 92 8.06 -7.64 -0.57
CA SER A 92 7.28 -8.23 -1.67
C SER A 92 7.48 -7.40 -2.93
N ARG A 93 7.91 -8.00 -4.03
CA ARG A 93 8.21 -7.28 -5.29
C ARG A 93 6.93 -6.89 -6.01
N ILE A 94 6.59 -5.60 -6.06
CA ILE A 94 5.31 -5.15 -6.62
C ILE A 94 5.12 -5.56 -8.08
N SER A 95 6.17 -5.49 -8.91
CA SER A 95 6.08 -5.84 -10.32
C SER A 95 5.59 -7.27 -10.57
N TYR A 96 5.88 -8.21 -9.67
CA TYR A 96 5.40 -9.60 -9.75
C TYR A 96 3.89 -9.71 -9.46
N TYR A 97 3.39 -8.87 -8.55
CA TYR A 97 2.00 -8.91 -8.10
C TYR A 97 1.06 -8.01 -8.92
N ILE A 98 1.57 -7.19 -9.86
CA ILE A 98 0.73 -6.31 -10.71
C ILE A 98 -0.46 -7.04 -11.35
N PRO A 99 -0.31 -8.23 -11.98
CA PRO A 99 -1.46 -8.91 -12.58
C PRO A 99 -2.55 -9.26 -11.56
N TRP A 100 -2.16 -9.65 -10.35
CA TRP A 100 -3.10 -9.92 -9.25
C TRP A 100 -3.77 -8.64 -8.74
N ILE A 101 -3.01 -7.55 -8.59
CA ILE A 101 -3.52 -6.25 -8.16
C ILE A 101 -4.58 -5.76 -9.15
N ILE A 102 -4.25 -5.72 -10.45
CA ILE A 102 -5.18 -5.27 -11.51
C ILE A 102 -6.43 -6.15 -11.50
N LYS A 103 -6.27 -7.48 -11.51
CA LYS A 103 -7.41 -8.40 -11.46
C LYS A 103 -8.32 -8.14 -10.26
N THR A 104 -7.74 -7.86 -9.10
CA THR A 104 -8.49 -7.60 -7.86
C THR A 104 -9.27 -6.28 -7.96
N LEU A 105 -8.66 -5.24 -8.53
CA LEU A 105 -9.30 -3.95 -8.76
C LEU A 105 -10.44 -4.03 -9.78
N GLU A 106 -10.31 -4.90 -10.78
CA GLU A 106 -11.32 -5.13 -11.83
C GLU A 106 -12.50 -6.01 -11.37
N THR A 107 -12.44 -6.65 -10.18
CA THR A 107 -13.54 -7.50 -9.72
C THR A 107 -14.79 -6.68 -9.33
N PRO A 108 -16.02 -7.15 -9.65
CA PRO A 108 -17.25 -6.41 -9.34
C PRO A 108 -17.48 -6.12 -7.85
N ASP A 109 -16.83 -6.86 -6.95
CA ASP A 109 -16.96 -6.67 -5.50
C ASP A 109 -16.24 -5.40 -5.00
N SER A 110 -15.19 -4.92 -5.69
CA SER A 110 -14.55 -3.62 -5.38
C SER A 110 -15.43 -2.41 -5.70
N VAL A 111 -16.42 -2.58 -6.59
CA VAL A 111 -17.41 -1.55 -6.97
C VAL A 111 -18.68 -1.64 -6.10
N LYS A 112 -18.92 -2.77 -5.43
CA LYS A 112 -20.14 -3.01 -4.63
C LYS A 112 -20.18 -2.33 -3.26
N GLU A 113 -19.14 -1.61 -2.83
CA GLU A 113 -19.22 -0.82 -1.59
C GLU A 113 -19.84 0.58 -1.74
N GLN A 114 -20.36 0.95 -2.93
CA GLN A 114 -21.03 2.25 -3.13
C GLN A 114 -22.57 2.25 -3.30
N PRO A 115 -23.38 1.18 -3.10
CA PRO A 115 -24.84 1.30 -3.22
C PRO A 115 -25.46 2.14 -2.08
N PHE A 116 -24.80 2.25 -0.92
CA PHE A 116 -25.32 3.05 0.19
C PHE A 116 -25.25 4.57 -0.07
N LEU A 117 -24.23 5.04 -0.80
CA LEU A 117 -24.12 6.46 -1.13
C LEU A 117 -25.09 6.88 -2.23
N PHE A 118 -25.31 6.04 -3.25
CA PHE A 118 -26.31 6.33 -4.28
C PHE A 118 -27.73 6.33 -3.72
N ILE A 119 -28.08 5.40 -2.83
CA ILE A 119 -29.41 5.38 -2.18
C ILE A 119 -29.55 6.57 -1.23
N SER A 120 -28.51 6.95 -0.47
CA SER A 120 -28.56 8.13 0.40
C SER A 120 -28.71 9.44 -0.40
N ILE A 121 -28.00 9.59 -1.53
CA ILE A 121 -28.12 10.75 -2.41
C ILE A 121 -29.48 10.77 -3.10
N TYR A 122 -29.97 9.64 -3.63
CA TYR A 122 -31.30 9.57 -4.23
C TYR A 122 -32.42 9.81 -3.21
N LEU A 123 -32.34 9.23 -2.01
CA LEU A 123 -33.30 9.49 -0.93
C LEU A 123 -33.21 10.94 -0.45
N TYR A 124 -32.02 11.53 -0.35
CA TYR A 124 -31.86 12.96 -0.03
C TYR A 124 -32.46 13.82 -1.14
N TYR A 125 -32.20 13.54 -2.42
CA TYR A 125 -32.77 14.27 -3.56
C TYR A 125 -34.30 14.11 -3.63
N PHE A 126 -34.83 12.92 -3.33
CA PHE A 126 -36.26 12.64 -3.30
C PHE A 126 -36.94 13.31 -2.09
N LEU A 127 -36.34 13.24 -0.90
CA LEU A 127 -36.83 13.89 0.32
C LEU A 127 -36.77 15.42 0.20
N VAL A 128 -35.68 15.99 -0.32
CA VAL A 128 -35.53 17.43 -0.52
C VAL A 128 -36.51 17.95 -1.57
N ASN A 129 -36.74 17.23 -2.67
CA ASN A 129 -37.71 17.65 -3.69
C ASN A 129 -39.18 17.47 -3.27
N GLU A 130 -39.53 16.42 -2.51
CA GLU A 130 -40.87 16.26 -1.93
C GLU A 130 -41.16 17.32 -0.85
N PHE A 131 -40.16 17.70 -0.03
CA PHE A 131 -40.32 18.77 0.97
C PHE A 131 -40.41 20.16 0.33
N CYS A 132 -39.69 20.40 -0.77
CA CYS A 132 -39.72 21.69 -1.47
C CYS A 132 -41.08 21.93 -2.16
N LEU A 133 -41.69 20.90 -2.74
CA LEU A 133 -43.01 21.01 -3.38
C LEU A 133 -44.17 21.18 -2.37
N LYS A 134 -44.06 20.68 -1.14
CA LYS A 134 -45.10 20.87 -0.11
C LYS A 134 -45.01 22.22 0.63
N THR A 135 -43.85 22.89 0.61
CA THR A 135 -43.70 24.21 1.24
C THR A 135 -43.99 25.38 0.30
N LEU A 136 -43.91 25.19 -1.03
CA LEU A 136 -44.33 26.19 -2.01
C LEU A 136 -45.87 26.34 -2.13
N ASN A 137 -46.65 25.30 -1.81
CA ASN A 137 -48.13 25.40 -1.81
C ASN A 137 -48.73 25.99 -0.53
N PHE A 138 -47.93 26.20 0.54
CA PHE A 138 -48.42 26.83 1.77
C PHE A 138 -48.18 28.34 1.81
N TRP A 139 -47.24 28.86 1.01
CA TRP A 139 -46.99 30.31 0.90
C TRP A 139 -47.92 31.03 -0.10
N MET A 140 -48.66 30.30 -0.93
CA MET A 140 -49.60 30.91 -1.89
C MET A 140 -51.03 31.11 -1.34
N PHE A 141 -51.31 30.69 -0.10
CA PHE A 141 -52.64 30.79 0.54
C PHE A 141 -52.75 31.75 1.74
N LEU A 142 -51.69 32.52 2.05
CA LEU A 142 -51.70 33.52 3.14
C LEU A 142 -51.51 34.96 2.67
N ASN A 143 -51.76 35.25 1.39
CA ASN A 143 -51.86 36.62 0.85
C ASN A 143 -53.06 36.79 -0.09
N GLN A 144 -54.23 36.34 0.37
CA GLN A 144 -55.51 36.88 -0.08
C GLN A 144 -56.51 36.89 1.09
#